data_AF-F0SHQ9-F1
#
_entry.id   AF-F0SHQ9-F1
#
_cell.length_a   1.000
_cell.length_b   1.000
_cell.length_c   1.000
_cell.angle_alpha   90.00
_cell.angle_beta   90.00
_cell.angle_gamma   90.00
#
_symmetry.space_group_name_H-M   'P 1'
#
loop_
_entity.id
_entity.type
_entity.pdbx_description
1 polymer ?
#
loop_
_entity_poly.entity_id
_entity_poly.type
_entity_poly.pdbx_seq_one_letter_code
_entity_poly.pdbx_strand_id
1 'polypeptide(L)'
;MSRFLSTRWACLLMAAACFFATPVDSVRAQDDGRLSAIGGLSAAHMYTTYVAIGATADAFGNDVYDSQQVQDIMGSLVGMIDTLKKQLLLVQENCEDKNDQEYIDETINVYTLLQEEARQLSNFAESRDISDHRAYEKARTTVWPKIEKLLGLDE
;
A
#
# COMPACT_ATOMS: atom_id res chain seq x y z
N MET A 1 -74.82 45.72 -8.98
CA MET A 1 -73.91 46.45 -8.08
C MET A 1 -73.18 45.45 -7.20
N SER A 2 -71.94 45.77 -6.83
CA SER A 2 -70.95 44.95 -6.10
C SER A 2 -70.14 43.97 -6.97
N ARG A 3 -68.86 44.32 -7.18
CA ARG A 3 -67.67 43.44 -7.14
C ARG A 3 -66.44 44.27 -7.51
N PHE A 4 -65.92 45.01 -6.54
CA PHE A 4 -64.57 45.56 -6.56
C PHE A 4 -64.09 45.48 -5.12
N LEU A 5 -63.22 44.51 -4.79
CA LEU A 5 -62.33 44.44 -3.63
C LEU A 5 -61.97 42.97 -3.35
N SER A 6 -60.92 42.43 -3.99
CA SER A 6 -60.14 41.33 -3.38
C SER A 6 -58.76 41.06 -3.98
N THR A 7 -58.24 41.86 -4.92
CA THR A 7 -57.02 41.49 -5.66
C THR A 7 -55.75 42.23 -5.25
N ARG A 8 -55.58 42.60 -3.97
CA ARG A 8 -54.34 43.28 -3.51
C ARG A 8 -53.54 42.56 -2.42
N TRP A 9 -53.87 41.30 -2.10
CA TRP A 9 -53.20 40.55 -1.01
C TRP A 9 -52.34 39.37 -1.47
N ALA A 10 -52.21 39.12 -2.77
CA ALA A 10 -51.53 37.91 -3.26
C ALA A 10 -50.01 38.07 -3.51
N CYS A 11 -49.44 39.28 -3.44
CA CYS A 11 -48.05 39.52 -3.88
C CYS A 11 -47.02 39.72 -2.76
N LEU A 12 -47.39 39.55 -1.48
CA LEU A 12 -46.50 39.88 -0.35
C LEU A 12 -46.02 38.67 0.48
N LEU A 13 -46.32 37.43 0.07
CA LEU A 13 -45.92 36.21 0.79
C LEU A 13 -44.96 35.28 0.01
N MET A 14 -44.36 35.74 -1.07
CA MET A 14 -43.42 34.96 -1.90
C MET A 14 -42.08 35.70 -2.05
N ALA A 15 -41.47 36.14 -0.94
CA ALA A 15 -40.19 36.85 -0.97
C ALA A 15 -39.21 36.49 0.16
N ALA A 16 -39.47 35.46 0.96
CA ALA A 16 -38.67 35.19 2.17
C ALA A 16 -38.33 33.71 2.39
N ALA A 17 -37.93 32.99 1.33
CA ALA A 17 -37.41 31.63 1.46
C ALA A 17 -36.21 31.33 0.54
N CYS A 18 -35.44 32.35 0.13
CA CYS A 18 -34.06 32.14 -0.33
C CYS A 18 -33.14 32.06 0.89
N PHE A 19 -33.37 31.07 1.75
CA PHE A 19 -32.51 30.77 2.88
C PHE A 19 -31.29 30.01 2.32
N PHE A 20 -30.19 30.75 2.18
CA PHE A 20 -28.80 30.27 2.20
C PHE A 20 -28.55 28.90 1.57
N ALA A 21 -28.44 28.86 0.23
CA ALA A 21 -27.53 27.92 -0.39
C ALA A 21 -26.11 28.40 -0.07
N THR A 22 -25.59 28.06 1.11
CA THR A 22 -24.15 28.11 1.33
C THR A 22 -23.52 27.22 0.26
N PRO A 23 -22.52 27.68 -0.51
CA PRO A 23 -21.67 26.73 -1.18
C PRO A 23 -21.12 25.85 -0.06
N VAL A 24 -21.53 24.59 -0.03
CA VAL A 24 -20.74 23.56 0.60
C VAL A 24 -19.48 23.56 -0.24
N ASP A 25 -18.48 24.35 0.19
CA ASP A 25 -17.10 24.12 -0.17
C ASP A 25 -16.84 22.71 0.33
N SER A 26 -17.09 21.73 -0.54
CA SER A 26 -16.50 20.43 -0.41
C SER A 26 -15.01 20.73 -0.38
N VAL A 27 -14.41 20.72 0.81
CA VAL A 27 -12.97 20.58 0.96
C VAL A 27 -12.68 19.21 0.36
N ARG A 28 -12.60 19.14 -0.97
CA ARG A 28 -11.94 18.04 -1.65
C ARG A 28 -10.53 18.13 -1.12
N ALA A 29 -10.14 17.17 -0.30
CA ALA A 29 -8.74 16.98 0.05
C ALA A 29 -7.97 17.10 -1.27
N GLN A 30 -7.20 18.18 -1.40
CA GLN A 30 -6.39 18.39 -2.58
C GLN A 30 -5.31 17.31 -2.51
N ASP A 31 -5.29 16.38 -3.46
CA ASP A 31 -4.22 15.40 -3.59
C ASP A 31 -2.90 16.17 -3.75
N ASP A 32 -2.11 16.20 -2.68
CA ASP A 32 -0.83 16.91 -2.60
C ASP A 32 0.34 16.03 -3.09
N GLY A 33 0.03 14.86 -3.64
CA GLY A 33 0.97 13.91 -4.22
C GLY A 33 1.69 13.03 -3.18
N ARG A 34 1.42 13.19 -1.88
CA ARG A 34 2.11 12.41 -0.83
C ARG A 34 1.80 10.93 -0.93
N LEU A 35 0.53 10.55 -1.13
CA LEU A 35 0.15 9.15 -1.27
C LEU A 35 0.71 8.52 -2.54
N SER A 36 0.73 9.28 -3.65
CA SER A 36 1.39 8.85 -4.88
C SER A 36 2.89 8.61 -4.68
N ALA A 37 3.58 9.51 -3.96
CA ALA A 37 5.00 9.32 -3.62
C ALA A 37 5.23 8.11 -2.70
N ILE A 38 4.35 7.89 -1.71
CA ILE A 38 4.40 6.71 -0.83
C ILE A 38 4.21 5.43 -1.64
N GLY A 39 3.24 5.40 -2.56
CA GLY A 39 3.00 4.28 -3.45
C GLY A 39 4.22 3.98 -4.33
N GLY A 40 4.75 4.99 -5.03
CA GLY A 40 5.92 4.84 -5.90
C GLY A 40 7.19 4.40 -5.17
N LEU A 41 7.45 4.92 -3.96
CA LEU A 41 8.57 4.50 -3.14
C LEU A 41 8.38 3.09 -2.58
N SER A 42 7.17 2.73 -2.17
CA SER A 42 6.84 1.38 -1.71
C SER A 42 7.03 0.36 -2.83
N ALA A 43 6.54 0.69 -4.02
CA ALA A 43 6.73 -0.06 -5.25
C ALA A 43 8.21 -0.34 -5.56
N ALA A 44 9.03 0.72 -5.62
CA ALA A 44 10.47 0.60 -5.86
C ALA A 44 11.16 -0.23 -4.78
N HIS A 45 10.80 -0.03 -3.52
CA HIS A 45 11.37 -0.79 -2.40
C HIS A 45 11.00 -2.28 -2.47
N MET A 46 9.75 -2.64 -2.78
CA MET A 46 9.33 -4.03 -2.95
C MET A 46 10.09 -4.73 -4.07
N TYR A 47 10.20 -4.10 -5.23
CA TYR A 47 10.94 -4.65 -6.37
C TYR A 47 12.42 -4.87 -6.03
N THR A 48 13.08 -3.86 -5.47
CA THR A 48 14.50 -3.94 -5.10
C THR A 48 14.74 -4.96 -3.99
N THR A 49 13.83 -5.11 -3.03
CA THR A 49 13.89 -6.14 -1.99
C THR A 49 13.84 -7.54 -2.59
N TYR A 50 12.89 -7.82 -3.48
CA TYR A 50 12.79 -9.10 -4.18
C TYR A 50 14.09 -9.45 -4.94
N VAL A 51 14.63 -8.46 -5.67
CA VAL A 51 15.91 -8.61 -6.38
C VAL A 51 17.06 -8.87 -5.42
N ALA A 52 17.13 -8.14 -4.30
CA ALA A 52 18.19 -8.29 -3.31
C ALA A 52 18.16 -9.68 -2.64
N ILE A 53 16.98 -10.22 -2.33
CA ILE A 53 16.85 -11.59 -1.81
C ILE A 53 17.37 -12.60 -2.83
N GLY A 54 16.95 -12.49 -4.10
CA GLY A 54 17.42 -13.37 -5.17
C GLY A 54 18.94 -13.30 -5.38
N ALA A 55 19.50 -12.09 -5.46
CA ALA A 55 20.94 -11.91 -5.62
C ALA A 55 21.74 -12.47 -4.42
N THR A 56 21.19 -12.38 -3.20
CA THR A 56 21.79 -12.98 -2.01
C THR A 56 21.73 -14.50 -2.07
N ALA A 57 20.62 -15.08 -2.53
CA ALA A 57 20.50 -16.52 -2.74
C ALA A 57 21.51 -17.03 -3.78
N ASP A 58 21.66 -16.33 -4.91
CA ASP A 58 22.63 -16.67 -5.94
C ASP A 58 24.07 -16.59 -5.41
N ALA A 59 24.40 -15.54 -4.65
CA ALA A 59 25.71 -15.40 -4.02
C ALA A 59 25.99 -16.52 -3.02
N PHE A 60 25.00 -16.92 -2.22
CA PHE A 60 25.10 -18.04 -1.30
C PHE A 60 25.28 -19.38 -2.03
N GLY A 61 24.49 -19.63 -3.08
CA GLY A 61 24.57 -20.85 -3.90
C GLY A 61 25.89 -21.01 -4.65
N ASN A 62 26.62 -19.91 -4.89
CA ASN A 62 27.96 -19.89 -5.48
C ASN A 62 29.08 -19.76 -4.44
N ASP A 63 28.77 -19.97 -3.14
CA ASP A 63 29.71 -19.88 -2.02
C ASP A 63 30.46 -18.53 -1.94
N VAL A 64 29.88 -17.45 -2.48
CA VAL A 64 30.39 -16.07 -2.34
C VAL A 64 30.02 -15.49 -0.98
N TYR A 65 28.83 -15.81 -0.49
CA TYR A 65 28.39 -15.49 0.86
C TYR A 65 28.31 -16.74 1.74
N ASP A 66 28.72 -16.59 2.99
CA ASP A 66 28.49 -17.60 4.02
C ASP A 66 27.09 -17.46 4.66
N SER A 67 26.76 -18.42 5.53
CA SER A 67 25.46 -18.46 6.21
C SER A 67 25.20 -17.19 7.05
N GLN A 68 26.21 -16.72 7.78
CA GLN A 68 26.07 -15.55 8.65
C GLN A 68 25.79 -14.28 7.83
N GLN A 69 26.49 -14.10 6.71
CA GLN A 69 26.26 -12.98 5.80
C GLN A 69 24.83 -12.99 5.25
N VAL A 70 24.31 -14.17 4.86
CA VAL A 70 22.91 -14.29 4.42
C VAL A 70 21.95 -13.93 5.54
N GLN A 71 22.15 -14.46 6.75
CA GLN A 71 21.30 -14.17 7.91
C GLN A 71 21.30 -12.68 8.27
N ASP A 72 22.46 -12.01 8.22
CA ASP A 72 22.59 -10.59 8.51
C ASP A 72 21.85 -9.72 7.47
N ILE A 73 22.00 -10.05 6.17
CA ILE A 73 21.31 -9.33 5.09
C ILE A 73 19.79 -9.56 5.19
N MET A 74 19.35 -10.81 5.32
CA MET A 74 17.92 -11.15 5.40
C MET A 74 17.27 -10.56 6.65
N GLY A 75 17.95 -10.62 7.81
CA GLY A 75 17.49 -9.99 9.05
C GLY A 75 17.33 -8.47 8.91
N SER A 76 18.25 -7.81 8.22
CA SER A 76 18.18 -6.37 7.94
C SER A 76 16.97 -6.02 7.06
N LEU A 77 16.73 -6.79 5.99
CA LEU A 77 15.54 -6.59 5.13
C LEU A 77 14.24 -6.81 5.91
N VAL A 78 14.16 -7.87 6.73
CA VAL A 78 13.00 -8.15 7.57
C VAL A 78 12.71 -6.99 8.52
N GLY A 79 13.72 -6.45 9.19
CA GLY A 79 13.57 -5.32 10.12
C GLY A 79 13.19 -4.01 9.43
N MET A 80 13.71 -3.78 8.21
CA MET A 80 13.32 -2.63 7.39
C MET A 80 11.85 -2.72 6.98
N ILE A 81 11.40 -3.89 6.52
CA ILE A 81 10.01 -4.14 6.16
C ILE A 81 9.07 -3.97 7.36
N ASP A 82 9.46 -4.45 8.55
CA ASP A 82 8.68 -4.24 9.78
C ASP A 82 8.46 -2.75 10.07
N THR A 83 9.47 -1.92 9.82
CA THR A 83 9.38 -0.46 10.00
C THR A 83 8.43 0.15 8.98
N LEU A 84 8.55 -0.23 7.71
CA LEU A 84 7.69 0.27 6.62
C LEU A 84 6.22 -0.11 6.82
N LYS A 85 5.94 -1.35 7.22
CA LYS A 85 4.57 -1.81 7.54
C LYS A 85 3.94 -0.97 8.64
N LYS A 86 4.67 -0.65 9.72
CA LYS A 86 4.19 0.23 10.80
C LYS A 86 3.90 1.64 10.29
N GLN A 87 4.76 2.19 9.44
CA GLN A 87 4.55 3.52 8.85
C GLN A 87 3.33 3.55 7.92
N LEU A 88 3.12 2.50 7.13
CA LEU A 88 1.95 2.38 6.27
C LEU A 88 0.64 2.27 7.06
N LEU A 89 0.64 1.55 8.19
CA LEU A 89 -0.52 1.49 9.09
C LEU A 89 -0.87 2.89 9.66
N LEU A 90 0.13 3.68 10.03
CA LEU A 90 -0.10 5.07 10.48
C LEU A 90 -0.71 5.94 9.37
N VAL A 91 -0.31 5.74 8.11
CA VAL A 91 -0.93 6.42 6.97
C VAL A 91 -2.39 5.97 6.80
N GLN A 92 -2.65 4.66 6.91
CA GLN A 92 -3.97 4.08 6.78
C GLN A 92 -4.95 4.59 7.84
N GLU A 93 -4.51 4.71 9.10
CA GLU A 93 -5.32 5.25 10.21
C GLU A 93 -5.84 6.68 9.96
N ASN A 94 -5.14 7.44 9.11
CA ASN A 94 -5.46 8.82 8.78
C ASN A 94 -5.98 8.99 7.34
N CYS A 95 -6.24 7.88 6.64
CA CYS A 95 -6.73 7.87 5.27
C CYS A 95 -8.25 7.69 5.28
N GLU A 96 -9.00 8.58 4.60
CA GLU A 96 -10.46 8.46 4.49
C GLU A 96 -10.91 7.67 3.24
N ASP A 97 -10.08 7.64 2.20
CA ASP A 97 -10.41 6.96 0.95
C ASP A 97 -10.21 5.45 1.07
N LYS A 98 -11.25 4.69 0.73
CA LYS A 98 -11.22 3.23 0.86
C LYS A 98 -10.29 2.55 -0.14
N ASN A 99 -10.13 3.10 -1.34
CA ASN A 99 -9.23 2.50 -2.33
C ASN A 99 -7.78 2.67 -1.89
N ASP A 100 -7.44 3.83 -1.30
CA ASP A 100 -6.12 4.07 -0.73
C ASP A 100 -5.84 3.14 0.47
N GLN A 101 -6.85 2.93 1.34
CA GLN A 101 -6.74 1.94 2.42
C GLN A 101 -6.51 0.52 1.90
N GLU A 102 -7.26 0.11 0.87
CA GLU A 102 -7.10 -1.20 0.22
C GLU A 102 -5.72 -1.36 -0.43
N TYR A 103 -5.20 -0.31 -1.08
CA TYR A 103 -3.86 -0.32 -1.65
C TYR A 103 -2.77 -0.47 -0.58
N ILE A 104 -2.95 0.19 0.57
CA ILE A 104 -2.05 0.02 1.72
C ILE A 104 -2.09 -1.42 2.24
N ASP A 105 -3.27 -2.04 2.34
CA ASP A 105 -3.41 -3.44 2.75
C ASP A 105 -2.71 -4.39 1.76
N GLU A 106 -2.89 -4.19 0.45
CA GLU A 106 -2.20 -4.97 -0.58
C GLU A 106 -0.68 -4.82 -0.46
N THR A 107 -0.19 -3.59 -0.22
CA THR A 107 1.23 -3.31 0.01
C THR A 107 1.79 -4.04 1.24
N ILE A 108 1.08 -3.97 2.37
CA ILE A 108 1.46 -4.68 3.61
C ILE A 108 1.48 -6.20 3.42
N ASN A 109 0.54 -6.72 2.62
CA ASN A 109 0.48 -8.14 2.28
C ASN A 109 1.69 -8.58 1.46
N VAL A 110 2.08 -7.82 0.43
CA VAL A 110 3.30 -8.11 -0.36
C VAL A 110 4.55 -8.04 0.52
N TYR A 111 4.65 -7.04 1.39
CA TYR A 111 5.75 -6.95 2.34
C TYR A 111 5.84 -8.15 3.28
N THR A 112 4.70 -8.66 3.75
CA THR A 112 4.67 -9.86 4.59
C THR A 112 5.20 -11.09 3.86
N LEU A 113 4.92 -11.21 2.56
CA LEU A 113 5.44 -12.29 1.73
C LEU A 113 6.94 -12.15 1.45
N LEU A 114 7.44 -10.92 1.25
CA LEU A 114 8.88 -10.65 1.13
C LEU A 114 9.63 -10.97 2.44
N GLN A 115 9.03 -10.67 3.59
CA GLN A 115 9.59 -11.08 4.88
C GLN A 115 9.68 -12.59 5.00
N GLU A 116 8.65 -13.30 4.54
CA GLU A 116 8.64 -14.77 4.53
C GLU A 116 9.72 -15.32 3.59
N GLU A 117 9.85 -14.79 2.37
CA GLU A 117 10.91 -15.19 1.43
C GLU A 117 12.30 -15.00 2.07
N ALA A 118 12.56 -13.84 2.69
CA ALA A 118 13.82 -13.56 3.37
C ALA A 118 14.09 -14.51 4.55
N ARG A 119 13.08 -14.81 5.36
CA ARG A 119 13.19 -15.78 6.47
C ARG A 119 13.49 -17.18 5.97
N GLN A 120 12.84 -17.62 4.90
CA GLN A 120 13.09 -18.95 4.33
C GLN A 120 14.48 -19.07 3.71
N LEU A 121 14.98 -18.01 3.06
CA LEU A 121 16.38 -17.99 2.60
C LEU A 121 17.36 -18.06 3.78
N SER A 122 17.09 -17.32 4.86
CA SER A 122 17.89 -17.37 6.09
C SER A 122 17.91 -18.77 6.70
N ASN A 123 16.76 -19.45 6.78
CA ASN A 123 16.66 -20.81 7.30
C ASN A 123 17.45 -21.79 6.43
N PHE A 124 17.29 -21.70 5.10
CA PHE A 124 18.03 -22.53 4.16
C PHE A 124 19.54 -22.30 4.26
N ALA A 125 19.98 -21.05 4.45
CA ALA A 125 21.39 -20.75 4.60
C ALA A 125 22.00 -21.37 5.86
N GLU A 126 21.22 -21.48 6.93
CA GLU A 126 21.62 -22.12 8.19
C GLU A 126 21.63 -23.64 8.08
N SER A 127 20.54 -24.23 7.58
CA SER A 127 20.35 -25.69 7.59
C SER A 127 20.99 -26.42 6.41
N ARG A 128 21.07 -25.74 5.26
CA ARG A 128 21.31 -26.32 3.92
C ARG A 128 20.35 -27.49 3.58
N ASP A 129 19.18 -27.55 4.23
CA ASP A 129 18.18 -28.60 4.02
C ASP A 129 17.35 -28.33 2.75
N ILE A 130 17.08 -29.38 1.98
CA ILE A 130 16.28 -29.30 0.75
C ILE A 130 14.81 -28.91 0.99
N SER A 131 14.28 -29.15 2.19
CA SER A 131 12.95 -28.70 2.58
C SER A 131 12.89 -27.18 2.76
N ASP A 132 13.91 -26.58 3.37
CA ASP A 132 14.02 -25.12 3.53
C ASP A 132 14.27 -24.43 2.19
N HIS A 133 15.11 -25.02 1.33
CA HIS A 133 15.26 -24.56 -0.06
C HIS A 133 13.91 -24.53 -0.80
N ARG A 134 13.11 -25.59 -0.67
CA ARG A 134 11.77 -25.64 -1.28
C ARG A 134 10.81 -24.63 -0.67
N ALA A 135 10.94 -24.33 0.62
CA ALA A 135 10.15 -23.29 1.26
C ALA A 135 10.51 -21.90 0.72
N TYR A 136 11.80 -21.61 0.54
CA TYR A 136 12.30 -20.40 -0.12
C TYR A 136 11.76 -20.26 -1.55
N GLU A 137 11.92 -21.28 -2.39
CA GLU A 137 11.44 -21.26 -3.78
C GLU A 137 9.93 -21.07 -3.87
N LYS A 138 9.17 -21.70 -2.95
CA LYS A 138 7.72 -21.50 -2.86
C LYS A 138 7.37 -20.06 -2.50
N ALA A 139 8.08 -19.45 -1.55
CA ALA A 139 7.85 -18.06 -1.16
C ALA A 139 8.15 -17.10 -2.34
N ARG A 140 9.30 -17.28 -3.01
CA ARG A 140 9.73 -16.53 -4.19
C ARG A 140 8.71 -16.59 -5.33
N THR A 141 8.24 -17.78 -5.68
CA THR A 141 7.23 -17.98 -6.73
C THR A 141 5.84 -17.47 -6.34
N THR A 142 5.55 -17.34 -5.04
CA THR A 142 4.29 -16.78 -4.53
C THR A 142 4.29 -15.25 -4.56
N VAL A 143 5.43 -14.61 -4.28
CA VAL A 143 5.50 -13.15 -4.13
C VAL A 143 5.54 -12.42 -5.46
N TRP A 144 6.29 -12.93 -6.44
CA TRP A 144 6.53 -12.23 -7.71
C TRP A 144 5.24 -11.83 -8.46
N PRO A 145 4.23 -12.70 -8.64
CA PRO A 145 2.99 -12.32 -9.32
C PRO A 145 2.23 -11.19 -8.63
N LYS A 146 2.39 -11.05 -7.30
CA LYS A 146 1.75 -9.98 -6.52
C LYS A 146 2.50 -8.66 -6.66
N ILE A 147 3.82 -8.72 -6.75
CA ILE A 147 4.66 -7.56 -7.08
C ILE A 147 4.31 -7.07 -8.49
N GLU A 148 4.24 -7.96 -9.48
CA GLU A 148 3.88 -7.59 -10.86
C GLU A 148 2.54 -6.84 -10.90
N LYS A 149 1.49 -7.44 -10.32
CA LYS A 149 0.16 -6.83 -10.24
C LYS A 149 0.18 -5.46 -9.56
N LEU A 150 0.84 -5.33 -8.41
CA LEU A 150 0.86 -4.08 -7.64
C LEU A 150 1.62 -2.96 -8.36
N LEU A 151 2.61 -3.34 -9.17
CA LEU A 151 3.43 -2.43 -9.96
C LEU A 151 2.85 -2.13 -11.35
N GLY A 152 1.81 -2.85 -11.78
CA GLY A 152 1.29 -2.79 -13.14
C GLY A 152 2.30 -3.27 -14.18
N LEU A 153 3.08 -4.30 -13.83
CA LEU A 153 4.05 -4.97 -14.73
C LEU A 153 3.47 -6.26 -15.33
N ASP A 154 2.27 -6.66 -14.92
CA ASP A 154 1.55 -7.79 -15.50
C ASP A 154 1.09 -7.45 -16.92
N GLU A 155 1.56 -8.23 -17.91
CA GLU A 155 1.12 -8.18 -19.32
C GLU A 155 -0.09 -9.09 -19.59
#